data_AF-A0A2S9GAM7-F1
#
_entry.id   AF-A0A2S9GAM7-F1
#
_cell.length_a   1.000
_cell.length_b   1.000
_cell.length_c   1.000
_cell.angle_alpha   90.00
_cell.angle_beta   90.00
_cell.angle_gamma   90.00
#
_symmetry.space_group_name_H-M   'P 1'
#
loop_
_entity.id
_entity.type
_entity.pdbx_description
1 polymer ?
#
loop_
_entity_poly.entity_id
_entity_poly.type
_entity_poly.pdbx_seq_one_letter_code
_entity_poly.pdbx_strand_id
1 'polypeptide(L)'
;RDGGTAADALVTAQAVLGLVEPQSSGLGGGGFLLYYDAAAGTGQAFDGRETAPAAATENYLRWVSDTDRTEPTPDARSSGRSIGV
;
A
#
# COMPACT_ATOMS: atom_id res chain seq x y z
N ARG A 1 -20.97 -9.61 -19.77
CA ARG A 1 -20.00 -10.34 -18.90
C ARG A 1 -19.09 -11.06 -19.87
N ASP A 2 -17.92 -10.49 -20.14
CA ASP A 2 -17.29 -10.60 -21.46
C ASP A 2 -16.15 -11.63 -21.49
N GLY A 3 -16.25 -12.66 -20.64
CA GLY A 3 -15.31 -13.78 -20.61
C GLY A 3 -14.04 -13.58 -19.77
N GLY A 4 -13.94 -12.53 -18.94
CA GLY A 4 -12.79 -12.28 -18.06
C GLY A 4 -12.67 -13.26 -16.87
N THR A 5 -11.44 -13.44 -16.40
CA THR A 5 -11.11 -14.25 -15.22
C THR A 5 -11.44 -13.53 -13.91
N ALA A 6 -11.38 -14.25 -12.78
CA ALA A 6 -11.50 -13.62 -11.46
C ALA A 6 -10.37 -12.60 -11.19
N ALA A 7 -9.18 -12.83 -11.73
CA ALA A 7 -8.07 -11.89 -11.65
C ALA A 7 -8.35 -10.60 -12.43
N ASP A 8 -8.90 -10.70 -13.64
CA ASP A 8 -9.28 -9.52 -14.45
C ASP A 8 -10.34 -8.68 -13.74
N ALA A 9 -11.32 -9.35 -13.12
CA ALA A 9 -12.37 -8.69 -12.34
C ALA A 9 -11.79 -7.97 -11.11
N LEU A 10 -10.82 -8.59 -10.41
CA LEU A 10 -10.13 -7.97 -9.28
C LEU A 10 -9.38 -6.70 -9.70
N VAL A 11 -8.58 -6.76 -10.77
CA VAL A 11 -7.82 -5.59 -11.25
C VAL A 11 -8.77 -4.45 -11.65
N THR A 12 -9.86 -4.80 -12.34
CA THR A 12 -10.90 -3.83 -12.73
C THR A 12 -11.55 -3.20 -11.49
N ALA A 13 -11.93 -4.02 -10.50
CA ALA A 13 -12.52 -3.54 -9.26
C ALA A 13 -11.57 -2.59 -8.52
N GLN A 14 -10.28 -2.93 -8.41
CA GLN A 14 -9.31 -2.07 -7.75
C GLN A 14 -9.11 -0.74 -8.47
N ALA A 15 -9.09 -0.74 -9.81
CA ALA A 15 -9.01 0.49 -10.60
C ALA A 15 -10.25 1.39 -10.37
N VAL A 16 -11.45 0.78 -10.29
CA VAL A 16 -12.68 1.52 -9.99
C VAL A 16 -12.68 2.04 -8.56
N LEU A 17 -12.29 1.24 -7.57
CA LEU A 17 -12.20 1.66 -6.16
C LEU A 17 -11.20 2.80 -5.97
N GLY A 18 -10.06 2.78 -6.67
CA GLY A 18 -9.12 3.90 -6.68
C GLY A 18 -9.73 5.22 -7.19
N LEU A 19 -10.82 5.16 -7.96
CA LEU A 19 -11.56 6.35 -8.42
C LEU A 19 -12.73 6.71 -7.49
N VAL A 20 -13.54 5.74 -7.07
CA VAL A 20 -14.79 6.00 -6.32
C VAL A 20 -14.61 6.00 -4.81
N GLU A 21 -13.55 5.38 -4.31
CA GLU A 21 -13.15 5.33 -2.89
C GLU A 21 -11.66 5.71 -2.70
N PRO A 22 -11.20 6.86 -3.23
CA PRO A 22 -9.78 7.21 -3.34
C PRO A 22 -9.07 7.36 -1.99
N GLN A 23 -9.81 7.63 -0.91
CA GLN A 23 -9.27 7.75 0.44
C GLN A 23 -8.92 6.40 1.09
N SER A 24 -9.39 5.28 0.53
CA SER A 24 -9.31 3.96 1.16
C SER A 24 -8.24 3.06 0.55
N SER A 25 -8.17 3.00 -0.78
CA SER A 25 -7.21 2.15 -1.50
C SER A 25 -6.75 2.81 -2.81
N GLY A 26 -5.68 2.28 -3.39
CA GLY A 26 -5.21 2.72 -4.69
C GLY A 26 -3.75 2.33 -4.93
N LEU A 27 -3.21 2.81 -6.05
CA LEU A 27 -1.82 2.56 -6.45
C LEU A 27 -0.78 3.23 -5.54
N GLY A 28 -1.19 4.21 -4.73
CA GLY A 28 -0.32 4.94 -3.79
C GLY A 28 -0.18 4.29 -2.41
N GLY A 29 -0.75 3.10 -2.22
CA GLY A 29 -0.60 2.31 -0.99
C GLY A 29 -0.32 0.84 -1.32
N GLY A 30 -0.74 -0.06 -0.45
CA GLY A 30 -0.47 -1.48 -0.55
C GLY A 30 -1.66 -2.37 -0.17
N GLY A 31 -1.44 -3.68 -0.21
CA GLY A 31 -2.46 -4.64 0.13
C GLY A 31 -1.99 -6.08 0.06
N PHE A 32 -2.89 -6.99 0.45
CA PHE A 32 -2.68 -8.43 0.35
C PHE A 32 -3.74 -9.04 -0.54
N LEU A 33 -3.33 -9.94 -1.43
CA LEU A 33 -4.25 -10.70 -2.27
C LEU A 33 -4.08 -12.19 -1.99
N LEU A 34 -5.18 -12.86 -1.66
CA LEU A 34 -5.26 -14.31 -1.67
C LEU A 34 -5.98 -14.73 -2.96
N TYR A 35 -5.30 -15.50 -3.79
CA TYR A 35 -5.81 -15.98 -5.07
C TYR A 35 -5.80 -17.51 -5.08
N TYR A 36 -6.88 -18.10 -5.59
CA TYR A 36 -6.97 -19.53 -5.82
C TYR A 36 -7.03 -19.80 -7.32
N ASP A 37 -6.03 -20.50 -7.84
CA ASP A 37 -6.02 -20.99 -9.21
C ASP A 37 -6.74 -22.33 -9.26
N ALA A 38 -7.97 -22.33 -9.76
CA ALA A 38 -8.78 -23.53 -9.90
C ALA A 38 -8.24 -24.51 -10.94
N ALA A 39 -7.51 -24.04 -11.96
CA ALA A 39 -6.93 -24.92 -12.97
C ALA A 39 -5.72 -25.69 -12.43
N ALA A 40 -4.90 -25.02 -11.61
CA ALA A 40 -3.76 -25.64 -10.92
C ALA A 40 -4.14 -26.32 -9.59
N GLY A 41 -5.28 -25.97 -9.01
CA GLY A 41 -5.71 -26.45 -7.69
C GLY A 41 -4.90 -25.86 -6.53
N THR A 42 -4.28 -24.69 -6.71
CA THR A 42 -3.33 -24.10 -5.75
C THR A 42 -3.79 -22.75 -5.22
N GLY A 43 -3.38 -22.42 -3.99
CA GLY A 43 -3.55 -21.10 -3.40
C GLY A 43 -2.25 -20.31 -3.45
N GLN A 44 -2.34 -19.02 -3.74
CA GLN A 44 -1.23 -18.08 -3.76
C GLN A 44 -1.58 -16.84 -2.94
N ALA A 45 -0.63 -16.37 -2.15
CA ALA A 45 -0.73 -15.09 -1.46
C ALA A 45 0.26 -14.11 -2.10
N PHE A 46 -0.22 -12.93 -2.45
CA PHE A 46 0.60 -11.81 -2.89
C PHE A 46 0.64 -10.78 -1.77
N ASP A 47 1.86 -10.45 -1.35
CA ASP A 47 2.15 -9.40 -0.40
C ASP A 47 2.63 -8.17 -1.17
N GLY A 48 1.76 -7.16 -1.25
CA GLY A 48 2.06 -5.84 -1.78
C GLY A 48 2.06 -4.79 -0.67
N ARG A 49 2.46 -5.16 0.56
CA ARG A 49 2.58 -4.23 1.68
C ARG A 49 3.71 -3.24 1.41
N GLU A 50 3.44 -1.98 1.72
CA GLU A 50 4.43 -0.92 1.61
C GLU A 50 5.58 -1.14 2.60
N THR A 51 6.78 -0.73 2.20
CA THR A 51 8.01 -0.87 2.98
C THR A 51 8.51 0.49 3.45
N ALA A 52 9.07 0.54 4.66
CA ALA A 52 9.72 1.75 5.15
C ALA A 52 10.90 2.15 4.23
N PRO A 53 11.05 3.43 3.87
CA PRO A 53 12.15 3.86 3.01
C PRO A 53 13.50 3.63 3.69
N ALA A 54 14.56 3.47 2.90
CA ALA A 54 15.90 3.17 3.42
C ALA A 54 16.46 4.21 4.42
N ALA A 55 15.96 5.44 4.39
CA ALA A 55 16.34 6.50 5.30
C ALA A 55 15.59 6.46 6.65
N ALA A 56 14.58 5.60 6.80
CA ALA A 56 13.81 5.48 8.04
C ALA A 56 14.64 4.78 9.12
N THR A 57 14.80 5.46 10.25
CA THR A 57 15.35 4.92 11.50
C THR A 57 14.23 4.68 12.52
N GLU A 58 14.56 4.12 13.69
CA GLU A 58 13.62 3.84 14.77
C GLU A 58 12.91 5.10 15.29
N ASN A 59 13.52 6.28 15.12
CA ASN A 59 12.97 7.58 15.53
C ASN A 59 12.41 8.42 14.36
N TYR A 60 12.29 7.86 13.16
CA TYR A 60 11.97 8.61 11.93
C TYR A 60 10.64 9.38 11.99
N LEU A 61 9.64 8.85 12.71
CA LEU A 61 8.34 9.51 12.91
C LEU A 61 8.28 10.41 14.14
N ARG A 62 9.31 10.39 15.00
CA ARG A 62 9.38 11.21 16.21
C ARG A 62 10.15 12.50 15.96
N TRP A 63 11.30 12.40 15.30
CA TRP A 63 12.26 13.50 15.15
C TRP A 63 12.65 13.74 13.70
N VAL A 64 13.03 14.98 13.37
CA VAL A 64 13.59 15.33 12.06
C VAL A 64 14.88 14.54 11.80
N SER A 65 15.78 14.47 12.79
CA SER A 65 16.99 13.65 12.76
C SER A 65 17.52 13.37 14.17
N ASP A 66 18.63 12.65 14.29
CA ASP A 66 19.30 12.44 15.58
C ASP A 66 19.89 13.74 16.17
N THR A 67 20.24 14.70 15.30
CA THR A 67 20.80 16.01 15.69
C THR A 67 19.74 17.09 15.82
N ASP A 68 18.60 16.94 15.15
CA ASP A 68 17.44 17.81 15.23
C ASP A 68 16.23 17.04 15.77
N ARG A 69 16.02 17.16 17.08
CA ARG A 69 14.93 16.52 17.82
C ARG A 69 13.64 17.34 17.86
N THR A 70 13.41 18.17 16.84
CA THR A 70 12.09 18.75 16.62
C THR A 70 11.15 17.71 15.99
N GLU A 71 9.86 17.84 16.24
CA GLU A 71 8.84 16.98 15.64
C GLU A 71 8.71 17.28 14.13
N PRO A 72 8.41 16.28 13.27
CA PRO A 72 8.16 16.50 11.86
C PRO A 72 7.04 17.53 11.64
N THR A 73 7.27 18.48 10.73
CA THR A 73 6.23 19.43 10.29
C THR A 73 5.56 18.94 9.01
N PRO A 74 4.24 19.13 8.84
CA PRO A 74 3.29 19.66 9.83
C PRO A 74 2.99 18.68 10.97
N ASP A 75 3.06 17.36 10.72
CA ASP A 75 3.06 16.30 11.72
C ASP A 75 3.59 14.98 11.09
N ALA A 76 3.75 13.92 11.88
CA ALA A 76 4.26 12.64 11.40
C ALA A 76 3.37 11.94 10.35
N ARG A 77 2.04 12.11 10.41
CA ARG A 77 1.08 11.49 9.47
C ARG A 77 0.95 12.30 8.18
N SER A 78 0.88 13.62 8.30
CA SER A 78 0.61 14.54 7.20
C SER A 78 1.89 14.97 6.45
N SER A 79 3.07 14.60 6.94
CA SER A 79 4.35 14.75 6.23
C SER A 79 4.63 13.56 5.31
N GLY A 80 5.60 13.70 4.40
CA GLY A 80 6.03 12.59 3.53
C GLY A 80 6.68 11.41 4.26
N ARG A 81 6.87 11.49 5.58
CA ARG A 81 7.52 10.46 6.38
C ARG A 81 6.63 9.25 6.66
N SER A 82 5.31 9.41 6.53
CA SER A 82 4.33 8.33 6.68
C SER A 82 4.14 7.50 5.41
N ILE A 83 4.81 7.85 4.31
CA ILE A 83 4.67 7.20 3.01
C ILE A 83 5.67 6.04 2.90
N GLY A 84 5.13 4.82 2.77
CA GLY A 84 5.91 3.64 2.42
C GLY A 84 6.07 3.50 0.89
N VAL A 85 6.97 2.61 0.48
CA VAL A 85 7.24 2.26 -0.94
C VAL A 85 6.69 0.89 -1.29
#